data_AF-X1LQ32-F1
#
_entry.id   AF-X1LQ32-F1
#
_cell.length_a   1.000
_cell.length_b   1.000
_cell.length_c   1.000
_cell.angle_alpha   90.00
_cell.angle_beta   90.00
_cell.angle_gamma   90.00
#
_symmetry.space_group_name_H-M   'P 1'
#
loop_
_entity.id
_entity.type
_entity.pdbx_description
1 polymer ?
#
loop_
_entity_poly.entity_id
_entity_poly.type
_entity_poly.pdbx_seq_one_letter_code
_entity_poly.pdbx_strand_id
1 'polypeptide(L)'
;GKDLAGKELTQKPSFFKGAVVNPGADTEASYELQIIKMKKKIDQGAQFFQTQAIFDAEVFKRFMERVHKENIDVPILAGIILLKSERMANYMNKFVPGVFVPEPVVKKMEGTGDKVSMCIEIASRLIEEVKPYCAGVHIQALGWEKHISAVVKNLK
;
A
#
# COMPACT_ATOMS: atom_id res chain seq x y z
N GLY A 1 16.56 -0.47 30.66
CA GLY A 1 16.54 -1.84 30.09
C GLY A 1 17.96 -2.31 29.87
N LYS A 2 18.18 -3.58 29.53
CA LYS A 2 19.50 -4.13 29.21
C LYS A 2 19.53 -4.66 27.78
N ASP A 3 20.68 -4.66 27.13
CA ASP A 3 20.89 -5.36 25.86
C ASP A 3 20.98 -6.89 26.07
N LEU A 4 21.15 -7.64 24.98
CA LEU A 4 21.29 -9.11 25.02
C LEU A 4 22.53 -9.59 25.80
N ALA A 5 23.51 -8.72 26.04
CA ALA A 5 24.71 -9.01 26.82
C ALA A 5 24.59 -8.56 28.29
N GLY A 6 23.42 -8.05 28.72
CA GLY A 6 23.17 -7.60 30.08
C GLY A 6 23.70 -6.21 30.41
N LYS A 7 24.19 -5.46 29.40
CA LYS A 7 24.68 -4.09 29.58
C LYS A 7 23.50 -3.13 29.66
N GLU A 8 23.58 -2.14 30.56
CA GLU A 8 22.54 -1.13 30.69
C GLU A 8 22.42 -0.27 29.44
N LEU A 9 21.19 -0.08 28.98
CA LEU A 9 20.88 0.87 27.92
C LEU A 9 20.98 2.28 28.49
N THR A 10 21.85 3.09 27.90
CA THR A 10 22.07 4.50 28.29
C THR A 10 20.97 5.43 27.81
N GLN A 11 20.15 4.99 26.85
CA GLN A 11 19.04 5.75 26.28
C GLN A 11 17.84 4.85 26.04
N LYS A 12 16.64 5.44 26.09
CA LYS A 12 15.41 4.76 25.69
C LYS A 12 15.34 4.72 24.16
N PRO A 13 15.11 3.55 23.53
CA PRO A 13 14.85 3.49 22.10
C PRO A 13 13.67 4.37 21.70
N SER A 14 13.85 5.18 20.67
CA SER A 14 12.79 5.99 20.06
C SER A 14 12.52 5.45 18.67
N PHE A 15 11.27 5.11 18.38
CA PHE A 15 10.84 4.55 17.10
C PHE A 15 9.88 5.51 16.41
N PHE A 16 10.02 5.66 15.09
CA PHE A 16 8.98 6.25 14.25
C PHE A 16 7.99 5.14 13.88
N LYS A 17 6.93 5.01 14.67
CA LYS A 17 6.04 3.84 14.61
C LYS A 17 5.10 3.91 13.41
N GLY A 18 5.18 2.94 12.51
CA GLY A 18 4.22 2.75 11.43
C GLY A 18 3.18 1.70 11.76
N ALA A 19 2.04 1.75 11.09
CA ALA A 19 1.03 0.69 11.15
C ALA A 19 0.44 0.38 9.77
N VAL A 20 -0.27 -0.74 9.66
CA VAL A 20 -0.92 -1.16 8.40
C VAL A 20 -2.41 -0.84 8.39
N VAL A 21 -2.99 -0.55 7.23
CA VAL A 21 -4.45 -0.46 7.04
C VAL A 21 -4.88 -1.08 5.71
N ASN A 22 -6.07 -1.66 5.65
CA ASN A 22 -6.64 -2.16 4.40
C ASN A 22 -7.61 -1.13 3.81
N PRO A 23 -7.34 -0.53 2.63
CA PRO A 23 -8.29 0.34 1.95
C PRO A 23 -9.39 -0.43 1.19
N GLY A 24 -9.17 -1.72 0.91
CA GLY A 24 -10.07 -2.60 0.15
C GLY A 24 -11.27 -3.15 0.92
N ALA A 25 -11.81 -2.37 1.86
CA ALA A 25 -13.09 -2.68 2.49
C ALA A 25 -14.22 -2.59 1.43
N ASP A 26 -15.14 -3.56 1.44
CA ASP A 26 -16.20 -3.71 0.42
C ASP A 26 -17.61 -3.44 0.96
N THR A 27 -17.74 -3.29 2.29
CA THR A 27 -18.99 -2.99 2.98
C THR A 27 -18.82 -1.84 3.96
N GLU A 28 -19.89 -1.08 4.24
CA GLU A 28 -19.87 -0.01 5.24
C GLU A 28 -19.34 -0.48 6.60
N ALA A 29 -19.81 -1.63 7.07
CA ALA A 29 -19.36 -2.22 8.33
C ALA A 29 -17.84 -2.53 8.32
N SER A 30 -17.30 -3.00 7.20
CA SER A 30 -15.87 -3.27 7.07
C SER A 30 -15.03 -1.98 7.07
N TYR A 31 -15.52 -0.90 6.45
CA TYR A 31 -14.86 0.41 6.50
C TYR A 31 -14.83 0.99 7.92
N GLU A 32 -15.97 0.99 8.61
CA GLU A 32 -16.05 1.45 10.00
C GLU A 32 -15.07 0.68 10.89
N LEU A 33 -14.96 -0.64 10.69
CA LEU A 33 -13.99 -1.45 11.40
C LEU A 33 -12.54 -1.06 11.09
N GLN A 34 -12.20 -0.69 9.85
CA GLN A 34 -10.87 -0.19 9.52
C GLN A 34 -10.57 1.14 10.21
N ILE A 35 -11.51 2.09 10.20
CA ILE A 35 -11.39 3.38 10.89
C ILE A 35 -11.19 3.18 12.39
N ILE A 36 -12.00 2.32 13.04
CA ILE A 36 -11.85 1.99 14.46
C ILE A 36 -10.46 1.42 14.75
N LYS A 37 -9.97 0.51 13.89
CA LYS A 37 -8.62 -0.06 14.02
C LYS A 37 -7.54 0.99 13.84
N MET A 38 -7.71 1.94 12.92
CA MET A 38 -6.78 3.05 12.72
C MET A 38 -6.72 3.93 13.97
N LYS A 39 -7.86 4.40 14.49
CA LYS A 39 -7.92 5.22 15.71
C LYS A 39 -7.23 4.52 16.88
N LYS A 40 -7.53 3.23 17.11
CA LYS A 40 -6.83 2.42 18.13
C LYS A 40 -5.32 2.37 17.91
N LYS A 41 -4.84 2.24 16.68
CA LYS A 41 -3.39 2.23 16.36
C LYS A 41 -2.75 3.60 16.60
N ILE A 42 -3.47 4.68 16.30
CA ILE A 42 -3.04 6.06 16.57
C ILE A 42 -2.95 6.30 18.07
N ASP A 43 -3.90 5.81 18.87
CA ASP A 43 -3.87 5.91 20.33
C ASP A 43 -2.66 5.16 20.93
N GLN A 44 -2.20 4.09 20.28
CA GLN A 44 -0.94 3.39 20.62
C GLN A 44 0.32 4.08 20.03
N GLY A 45 0.13 5.24 19.40
CA GLY A 45 1.15 6.13 18.86
C GLY A 45 1.67 5.74 17.49
N ALA A 46 0.85 5.15 16.61
CA ALA A 46 1.19 5.07 15.18
C ALA A 46 1.29 6.49 14.58
N GLN A 47 2.38 6.75 13.88
CA GLN A 47 2.73 8.06 13.32
C GLN A 47 2.61 8.11 11.80
N PHE A 48 2.43 6.97 11.14
CA PHE A 48 2.08 6.86 9.73
C PHE A 48 1.42 5.51 9.47
N PHE A 49 0.72 5.41 8.34
CA PHE A 49 0.17 4.15 7.85
C PHE A 49 0.75 3.76 6.50
N GLN A 50 0.94 2.46 6.30
CA GLN A 50 1.08 1.86 4.98
C GLN A 50 -0.20 1.11 4.65
N THR A 51 -0.76 1.32 3.47
CA THR A 51 -1.88 0.49 3.04
C THR A 51 -1.41 -0.89 2.63
N GLN A 52 -2.32 -1.87 2.65
CA GLN A 52 -2.18 -3.04 1.79
C GLN A 52 -2.15 -2.63 0.31
N ALA A 53 -1.72 -3.55 -0.55
CA ALA A 53 -1.57 -3.29 -1.98
C ALA A 53 -2.88 -2.81 -2.61
N ILE A 54 -2.79 -1.71 -3.33
CA ILE A 54 -3.89 -1.12 -4.10
C ILE A 54 -3.72 -1.53 -5.55
N PHE A 55 -4.82 -1.86 -6.22
CA PHE A 55 -4.87 -2.07 -7.67
C PHE A 55 -6.01 -1.31 -8.36
N ASP A 56 -6.80 -0.58 -7.56
CA ASP A 56 -7.91 0.26 -8.01
C ASP A 56 -7.80 1.60 -7.27
N ALA A 57 -7.52 2.67 -8.02
CA ALA A 57 -7.35 4.00 -7.44
C ALA A 57 -8.64 4.57 -6.85
N GLU A 58 -9.81 4.18 -7.37
CA GLU A 58 -11.09 4.67 -6.89
C GLU A 58 -11.42 4.05 -5.52
N VAL A 59 -11.07 2.78 -5.31
CA VAL A 59 -11.14 2.15 -3.97
C VAL A 59 -10.29 2.92 -2.97
N PHE A 60 -9.05 3.25 -3.33
CA PHE A 60 -8.17 4.02 -2.46
C PHE A 60 -8.69 5.44 -2.19
N LYS A 61 -9.16 6.14 -3.22
CA LYS A 61 -9.74 7.47 -3.10
C LYS A 61 -10.92 7.50 -2.13
N ARG A 62 -11.90 6.60 -2.30
CA ARG A 62 -13.06 6.50 -1.38
C ARG A 62 -12.64 6.23 0.06
N PHE A 63 -11.62 5.41 0.26
CA PHE A 63 -11.06 5.17 1.58
C PHE A 63 -10.45 6.45 2.17
N MET A 64 -9.65 7.20 1.40
CA MET A 64 -9.04 8.45 1.84
C MET A 64 -10.07 9.55 2.15
N GLU A 65 -11.16 9.63 1.38
CA GLU A 65 -12.27 10.54 1.68
C GLU A 65 -12.90 10.26 3.05
N ARG A 66 -13.04 8.98 3.43
CA ARG A 66 -13.52 8.60 4.76
C ARG A 66 -12.52 8.93 5.86
N VAL A 67 -11.24 8.62 5.64
CA VAL A 67 -10.15 8.98 6.57
C VAL A 67 -10.19 10.49 6.85
N HIS A 68 -10.37 11.30 5.81
CA HIS A 68 -10.50 12.75 5.94
C HIS A 68 -11.78 13.16 6.71
N LYS A 69 -12.94 12.56 6.39
CA LYS A 69 -14.21 12.80 7.09
C LYS A 69 -14.12 12.50 8.60
N GLU A 70 -13.30 11.51 8.96
CA GLU A 70 -13.06 11.09 10.34
C GLU A 70 -11.98 11.91 11.06
N ASN A 71 -11.47 12.98 10.42
CA ASN A 71 -10.41 13.86 10.94
C ASN A 71 -9.15 13.10 11.34
N ILE A 72 -8.75 12.10 10.54
CA ILE A 72 -7.51 11.38 10.73
C ILE A 72 -6.42 12.04 9.88
N ASP A 73 -5.50 12.77 10.55
CA ASP A 73 -4.43 13.54 9.89
C ASP A 73 -3.08 12.82 9.81
N VAL A 74 -3.03 11.54 10.20
CA VAL A 74 -1.79 10.75 10.19
C VAL A 74 -1.41 10.40 8.75
N PRO A 75 -0.14 10.63 8.30
CA PRO A 75 0.29 10.35 6.94
C PRO A 75 0.03 8.91 6.50
N ILE A 76 -0.56 8.75 5.30
CA ILE A 76 -0.83 7.44 4.71
C ILE A 76 -0.02 7.27 3.43
N LEU A 77 0.72 6.17 3.36
CA LEU A 77 1.49 5.73 2.20
C LEU A 77 0.68 4.68 1.42
N ALA A 78 0.41 4.95 0.15
CA ALA A 78 -0.26 4.01 -0.73
C ALA A 78 0.67 2.84 -1.09
N GLY A 79 0.25 1.62 -0.79
CA GLY A 79 0.97 0.39 -1.07
C GLY A 79 0.86 -0.01 -2.54
N ILE A 80 1.99 -0.08 -3.24
CA ILE A 80 2.08 -0.39 -4.67
C ILE A 80 2.93 -1.65 -4.84
N ILE A 81 2.37 -2.69 -5.47
CA ILE A 81 3.11 -3.90 -5.83
C ILE A 81 3.46 -3.86 -7.31
N LEU A 82 4.70 -4.22 -7.63
CA LEU A 82 5.11 -4.45 -9.03
C LEU A 82 4.60 -5.82 -9.50
N LEU A 83 3.51 -5.83 -10.28
CA LEU A 83 2.94 -7.05 -10.84
C LEU A 83 3.81 -7.59 -11.98
N LYS A 84 4.32 -8.80 -11.80
CA LYS A 84 5.25 -9.44 -12.75
C LYS A 84 4.57 -10.24 -13.86
N SER A 85 3.36 -10.72 -13.59
CA SER A 85 2.59 -11.57 -14.50
C SER A 85 1.12 -11.65 -14.12
N GLU A 86 0.31 -12.03 -15.07
CA GLU A 86 -1.07 -12.49 -14.90
C GLU A 86 -1.17 -13.61 -13.84
N ARG A 87 -0.22 -14.55 -13.82
CA ARG A 87 -0.19 -15.63 -12.81
C ARG A 87 -0.03 -15.07 -11.39
N MET A 88 0.79 -14.05 -11.23
CA MET A 88 0.98 -13.38 -9.95
C MET A 88 -0.29 -12.62 -9.53
N ALA A 89 -0.94 -11.92 -10.46
CA ALA A 89 -2.21 -11.23 -10.20
C ALA A 89 -3.32 -12.22 -9.79
N ASN A 90 -3.45 -13.33 -10.51
CA ASN A 90 -4.39 -14.41 -10.19
C ASN A 90 -4.09 -15.07 -8.84
N TYR A 91 -2.81 -15.24 -8.51
CA TYR A 91 -2.40 -15.73 -7.19
C TYR A 91 -2.84 -14.75 -6.08
N MET A 92 -2.65 -13.45 -6.28
CA MET A 92 -3.06 -12.42 -5.31
C MET A 92 -4.56 -12.45 -5.06
N ASN A 93 -5.37 -12.47 -6.12
CA ASN A 93 -6.82 -12.56 -6.01
C ASN A 93 -7.29 -13.81 -5.26
N LYS A 94 -6.57 -14.93 -5.41
CA LYS A 94 -6.96 -16.20 -4.81
C LYS A 94 -6.49 -16.39 -3.37
N PHE A 95 -5.32 -15.86 -3.03
CA PHE A 95 -4.61 -16.25 -1.80
C PHE A 95 -4.20 -15.10 -0.89
N VAL A 96 -4.40 -13.83 -1.30
CA VAL A 96 -4.05 -12.67 -0.48
C VAL A 96 -5.32 -11.97 0.00
N PRO A 97 -5.74 -12.20 1.27
CA PRO A 97 -6.96 -11.59 1.80
C PRO A 97 -6.92 -10.06 1.76
N GLY A 98 -8.01 -9.46 1.29
CA GLY A 98 -8.15 -8.01 1.21
C GLY A 98 -7.43 -7.37 0.03
N VAL A 99 -6.88 -8.16 -0.89
CA VAL A 99 -6.28 -7.68 -2.14
C VAL A 99 -7.10 -8.16 -3.32
N PHE A 100 -7.41 -7.23 -4.23
CA PHE A 100 -8.12 -7.54 -5.47
C PHE A 100 -7.48 -6.78 -6.63
N VAL A 101 -6.95 -7.52 -7.60
CA VAL A 101 -6.44 -7.04 -8.88
C VAL A 101 -7.60 -7.06 -9.89
N PRO A 102 -8.01 -5.90 -10.43
CA PRO A 102 -9.13 -5.81 -11.37
C PRO A 102 -8.90 -6.65 -12.63
N GLU A 103 -9.97 -7.25 -13.15
CA GLU A 103 -9.93 -8.06 -14.38
C GLU A 103 -9.30 -7.33 -15.58
N PRO A 104 -9.54 -6.02 -15.83
CA PRO A 104 -8.85 -5.31 -16.90
C PRO A 104 -7.33 -5.29 -16.74
N VAL A 105 -6.82 -5.25 -15.51
CA VAL A 105 -5.38 -5.32 -15.24
C VAL A 105 -4.87 -6.71 -15.56
N VAL A 106 -5.56 -7.77 -15.11
CA VAL A 106 -5.18 -9.17 -15.40
C VAL A 106 -5.14 -9.43 -16.91
N LYS A 107 -6.20 -9.07 -17.64
CA LYS A 107 -6.29 -9.23 -19.11
C LYS A 107 -5.18 -8.49 -19.84
N LYS A 108 -4.83 -7.29 -19.38
CA LYS A 108 -3.73 -6.51 -19.96
C LYS A 108 -2.39 -7.23 -19.79
N MET A 109 -2.19 -7.91 -18.67
CA MET A 109 -1.00 -8.72 -18.42
C MET A 109 -0.97 -10.03 -19.22
N GLU A 110 -2.12 -10.64 -19.52
CA GLU A 110 -2.20 -11.84 -20.37
C GLU A 110 -1.80 -11.54 -21.83
N GLY A 111 -2.17 -10.37 -22.33
CA GLY A 111 -1.93 -9.98 -23.72
C GLY A 111 -0.52 -9.43 -24.02
N THR A 112 0.36 -9.28 -23.03
CA THR A 112 1.67 -8.64 -23.25
C THR A 112 2.80 -9.65 -23.49
N GLY A 113 3.63 -9.38 -24.48
CA GLY A 113 4.94 -10.01 -24.65
C GLY A 113 6.04 -9.36 -23.81
N ASP A 114 5.86 -8.10 -23.40
CA ASP A 114 6.80 -7.34 -22.58
C ASP A 114 6.23 -7.11 -21.18
N LYS A 115 6.62 -7.98 -20.26
CA LYS A 115 6.15 -7.94 -18.86
C LYS A 115 6.76 -6.78 -18.07
N VAL A 116 7.95 -6.33 -18.45
CA VAL A 116 8.66 -5.25 -17.74
C VAL A 116 7.98 -3.92 -18.03
N SER A 117 7.79 -3.59 -19.32
CA SER A 117 7.13 -2.35 -19.73
C SER A 117 5.69 -2.30 -19.19
N MET A 118 4.97 -3.42 -19.23
CA MET A 118 3.62 -3.53 -18.69
C MET A 118 3.57 -3.26 -17.17
N CYS A 119 4.48 -3.85 -16.41
CA CYS A 119 4.58 -3.62 -14.97
C CYS A 119 4.86 -2.14 -14.66
N ILE A 120 5.79 -1.52 -15.40
CA ILE A 120 6.13 -0.11 -15.22
C ILE A 120 4.91 0.76 -15.52
N GLU A 121 4.21 0.49 -16.62
CA GLU A 121 3.02 1.24 -17.02
C GLU A 121 1.90 1.14 -15.98
N ILE A 122 1.55 -0.08 -15.54
CA ILE A 122 0.50 -0.30 -14.52
C ILE A 122 0.86 0.41 -13.22
N ALA A 123 2.07 0.22 -12.71
CA ALA A 123 2.50 0.83 -11.45
C ALA A 123 2.54 2.36 -11.54
N SER A 124 3.11 2.91 -12.61
CA SER A 124 3.21 4.38 -12.80
C SER A 124 1.84 5.01 -12.89
N ARG A 125 0.94 4.42 -13.69
CA ARG A 125 -0.43 4.91 -13.83
C ARG A 125 -1.17 4.90 -12.49
N LEU A 126 -1.08 3.80 -11.74
CA LEU A 126 -1.73 3.72 -10.44
C LEU A 126 -1.18 4.78 -9.48
N ILE A 127 0.16 4.96 -9.45
CA ILE A 127 0.80 5.99 -8.62
C ILE A 127 0.26 7.39 -8.97
N GLU A 128 0.17 7.74 -10.26
CA GLU A 128 -0.40 9.02 -10.69
C GLU A 128 -1.84 9.22 -10.20
N GLU A 129 -2.66 8.18 -10.28
CA GLU A 129 -4.06 8.24 -9.87
C GLU A 129 -4.22 8.39 -8.34
N VAL A 130 -3.33 7.80 -7.53
CA VAL A 130 -3.42 7.86 -6.06
C VAL A 130 -2.63 9.00 -5.41
N LYS A 131 -1.62 9.55 -6.10
CA LYS A 131 -0.70 10.59 -5.62
C LYS A 131 -1.42 11.79 -4.96
N PRO A 132 -2.54 12.32 -5.49
CA PRO A 132 -3.24 13.45 -4.88
C PRO A 132 -3.85 13.16 -3.51
N TYR A 133 -4.05 11.88 -3.15
CA TYR A 133 -4.80 11.45 -1.97
C TYR A 133 -3.91 10.87 -0.87
N CYS A 134 -2.59 10.84 -1.04
CA CYS A 134 -1.68 10.19 -0.10
C CYS A 134 -0.45 11.05 0.18
N ALA A 135 0.23 10.79 1.30
CA ALA A 135 1.47 11.48 1.65
C ALA A 135 2.69 10.93 0.89
N GLY A 136 2.53 9.78 0.23
CA GLY A 136 3.58 9.11 -0.54
C GLY A 136 3.20 7.69 -0.91
N VAL A 137 4.12 6.96 -1.53
CA VAL A 137 3.91 5.57 -1.95
C VAL A 137 4.93 4.64 -1.31
N HIS A 138 4.51 3.42 -0.99
CA HIS A 138 5.35 2.33 -0.54
C HIS A 138 5.41 1.25 -1.63
N ILE A 139 6.53 1.17 -2.35
CA ILE A 139 6.70 0.25 -3.49
C ILE A 139 7.29 -1.07 -3.02
N GLN A 140 6.53 -2.14 -3.20
CA GLN A 140 6.94 -3.52 -2.94
C GLN A 140 7.37 -4.18 -4.26
N ALA A 141 8.67 -4.18 -4.51
CA ALA A 141 9.24 -4.64 -5.78
C ALA A 141 9.36 -6.17 -5.90
N LEU A 142 9.42 -6.90 -4.77
CA LEU A 142 9.46 -8.37 -4.73
C LEU A 142 10.56 -8.99 -5.61
N GLY A 143 11.78 -8.44 -5.67
CA GLY A 143 12.86 -8.93 -6.53
C GLY A 143 12.94 -8.23 -7.90
N TRP A 144 12.15 -7.19 -8.14
CA TRP A 144 12.18 -6.32 -9.33
C TRP A 144 12.72 -4.92 -9.03
N GLU A 145 13.61 -4.79 -8.04
CA GLU A 145 14.13 -3.51 -7.53
C GLU A 145 14.79 -2.66 -8.64
N LYS A 146 15.44 -3.32 -9.60
CA LYS A 146 16.06 -2.64 -10.77
C LYS A 146 15.07 -1.84 -11.62
N HIS A 147 13.77 -2.12 -11.53
CA HIS A 147 12.73 -1.44 -12.28
C HIS A 147 12.11 -0.25 -11.53
N ILE A 148 12.40 -0.07 -10.24
CA ILE A 148 11.85 1.04 -9.43
C ILE A 148 12.22 2.39 -10.04
N SER A 149 13.47 2.57 -10.48
CA SER A 149 13.90 3.83 -11.10
C SER A 149 13.11 4.16 -12.37
N ALA A 150 12.76 3.14 -13.17
CA ALA A 150 11.97 3.34 -14.38
C ALA A 150 10.51 3.72 -14.05
N VAL A 151 9.92 3.13 -13.01
CA VAL A 151 8.60 3.53 -12.51
C VAL A 151 8.60 5.00 -12.10
N VAL A 152 9.56 5.41 -11.25
CA VAL A 152 9.63 6.79 -10.75
C VAL A 152 9.88 7.80 -11.87
N LYS A 153 10.73 7.48 -12.86
CA LYS A 153 11.01 8.34 -14.01
C LYS A 153 9.82 8.49 -14.97
N ASN A 154 8.86 7.58 -14.91
CA ASN A 154 7.67 7.58 -15.76
C ASN A 154 6.48 8.33 -15.12
N LEU A 155 6.66 8.83 -13.88
CA LEU A 155 5.71 9.71 -13.21
C LEU A 155 5.76 11.13 -13.79
N LYS A 156 4.62 11.83 -13.74
CA LYS A 156 4.44 13.20 -14.22
C LYS A 156 4.49 14.23 -13.10
#